data_AF-A0A833TAB6-F1
#
_entry.id   AF-A0A833TAB6-F1
#
_cell.length_a   1.000
_cell.length_b   1.000
_cell.length_c   1.000
_cell.angle_alpha   90.00
_cell.angle_beta   90.00
_cell.angle_gamma   90.00
#
_symmetry.space_group_name_H-M   'P 1'
#
loop_
_entity.id
_entity.type
_entity.pdbx_description
1 polymer ?
#
loop_
_entity_poly.entity_id
_entity_poly.type
_entity_poly.pdbx_seq_one_letter_code
_entity_poly.pdbx_strand_id
1 'polypeptide(L)'
;MLMAGAPYVKYERSPYSSQIKPATENPPAPRISAKVKVRPLFPASEFWLATRSVGPCVAFSKSSFANLPPWSQVLQSINPPVMATYQQEVKTPVVDTLQSPAHNNAVDYDHYQYQTPDSTFKVDVSANSQDVFKEGNEKGKPLKKFLWWRITKKQRIFAIVGIVLVLLAVLIIIAWFVIVKAVFQHNVNKIKMSVNYLDINQISDQTTLSSELSLHLTHDLSMNARSDATTAKLLYEGSTFATFEFPALKIDKGEQSYDLNITSDLIVTDADVFSSMSTAVMDDVSVVFDTTAKVKAHALGFSYGGLDFKRELSIEGFNNFRDPLTVIDHIDFWGCTDDGWTMDIDVNVTNVSQMGLNGIGYLNLTLYVEQNYLGYLSGMTPEVGVPRGTSQQTFRLFVDIDNHSNMVKMVTALIDNYVQYFITGESSYATDQTLFKDALAIMNMSIIYTDSTRRIDLNSSCDLVTLLTG
;
A
#
# COMPACT_ATOMS: atom_id res chain seq x y z
N MET A 1 -7.93 -82.03 -2.29
CA MET A 1 -7.79 -81.97 -3.77
C MET A 1 -8.03 -80.51 -4.14
N LEU A 2 -6.98 -79.68 -4.12
CA LEU A 2 -6.00 -79.39 -5.18
C LEU A 2 -6.37 -78.13 -5.97
N MET A 3 -5.50 -77.12 -5.82
CA MET A 3 -5.15 -76.03 -6.77
C MET A 3 -6.15 -74.87 -6.94
N ALA A 4 -5.78 -73.60 -7.12
CA ALA A 4 -4.52 -72.82 -7.09
C ALA A 4 -4.97 -71.33 -7.01
N GLY A 5 -4.33 -70.36 -6.37
CA GLY A 5 -2.89 -70.07 -6.32
C GLY A 5 -2.50 -69.07 -7.41
N ALA A 6 -3.09 -67.86 -7.43
CA ALA A 6 -2.74 -66.79 -8.38
C ALA A 6 -1.50 -66.00 -7.91
N PRO A 7 -0.56 -65.63 -8.81
CA PRO A 7 0.73 -65.10 -8.43
C PRO A 7 0.74 -63.59 -8.16
N TYR A 8 1.48 -63.23 -7.11
CA TYR A 8 1.95 -61.89 -6.79
C TYR A 8 2.97 -61.42 -7.85
N VAL A 9 2.72 -60.29 -8.50
CA VAL A 9 3.68 -59.65 -9.41
C VAL A 9 4.41 -58.55 -8.64
N LYS A 10 5.71 -58.79 -8.41
CA LYS A 10 6.66 -57.87 -7.81
C LYS A 10 7.42 -57.16 -8.93
N TYR A 11 7.20 -55.86 -9.11
CA TYR A 11 8.03 -55.04 -10.00
C TYR A 11 9.10 -54.34 -9.18
N GLU A 12 10.37 -54.65 -9.47
CA GLU A 12 11.53 -53.91 -8.96
C GLU A 12 12.48 -53.57 -10.12
N ARG A 13 12.79 -52.27 -10.20
CA ARG A 13 13.93 -51.56 -10.82
C ARG A 13 13.99 -51.38 -12.34
N SER A 14 14.11 -50.11 -12.76
CA SER A 14 15.44 -49.58 -13.11
C SER A 14 15.48 -48.04 -13.03
N PRO A 15 16.56 -47.42 -12.51
CA PRO A 15 16.73 -45.98 -12.45
C PRO A 15 17.33 -45.43 -13.75
N TYR A 16 16.64 -44.48 -14.41
CA TYR A 16 17.26 -43.69 -15.47
C TYR A 16 18.00 -42.50 -14.86
N SER A 17 19.32 -42.63 -14.87
CA SER A 17 20.28 -41.55 -14.72
C SER A 17 20.49 -40.91 -16.10
N SER A 18 20.15 -39.63 -16.25
CA SER A 18 20.64 -38.80 -17.35
C SER A 18 21.25 -37.54 -16.76
N GLN A 19 22.58 -37.51 -16.77
CA GLN A 19 23.37 -36.33 -16.47
C GLN A 19 23.16 -35.28 -17.57
N ILE A 20 22.63 -34.13 -17.18
CA ILE A 20 22.68 -32.91 -18.01
C ILE A 20 23.94 -32.15 -17.58
N LYS A 21 24.89 -32.04 -18.51
CA LYS A 21 26.06 -31.16 -18.41
C LYS A 21 25.61 -29.69 -18.37
N PRO A 22 26.23 -28.82 -17.56
CA PRO A 22 26.00 -27.38 -17.64
C PRO A 22 26.63 -26.81 -18.91
N ALA A 23 25.84 -26.06 -19.68
CA ALA A 23 26.31 -25.31 -20.83
C ALA A 23 27.03 -24.04 -20.37
N THR A 24 28.18 -23.85 -21.00
CA THR A 24 29.19 -22.82 -20.85
C THR A 24 28.67 -21.41 -21.16
N GLU A 25 29.17 -20.45 -20.38
CA GLU A 25 29.27 -18.99 -20.62
C GLU A 25 28.80 -18.47 -21.99
N ASN A 26 27.78 -17.60 -21.96
CA ASN A 26 27.53 -16.64 -23.03
C ASN A 26 28.36 -15.36 -22.80
N PRO A 27 29.09 -14.86 -23.81
CA PRO A 27 29.83 -13.60 -23.72
C PRO A 27 28.90 -12.37 -23.74
N PRO A 28 29.33 -11.22 -23.20
CA PRO A 28 28.50 -10.03 -23.07
C PRO A 28 28.18 -9.38 -24.43
N ALA A 29 26.91 -9.07 -24.64
CA ALA A 29 26.43 -8.32 -25.79
C ALA A 29 26.94 -6.86 -25.80
N PRO A 30 27.23 -6.27 -26.97
CA PRO A 30 27.77 -4.92 -27.07
C PRO A 30 26.71 -3.84 -26.78
N ARG A 31 27.09 -2.86 -25.94
CA ARG A 31 26.36 -1.62 -25.71
C ARG A 31 26.34 -0.77 -26.98
N ILE A 32 25.19 -0.69 -27.65
CA ILE A 32 24.91 0.34 -28.65
C ILE A 32 24.25 1.52 -27.95
N SER A 33 24.99 2.62 -27.82
CA SER A 33 24.50 3.89 -27.33
C SER A 33 23.87 4.67 -28.49
N ALA A 34 22.54 4.62 -28.62
CA ALA A 34 21.80 5.46 -29.55
C ALA A 34 21.49 6.81 -28.88
N LYS A 35 22.22 7.86 -29.26
CA LYS A 35 21.85 9.25 -28.95
C LYS A 35 20.66 9.65 -29.83
N VAL A 36 19.45 9.61 -29.27
CA VAL A 36 18.26 10.19 -29.91
C VAL A 36 18.31 11.71 -29.72
N LYS A 37 18.55 12.43 -30.82
CA LYS A 37 18.53 13.89 -30.88
C LYS A 37 17.13 14.32 -31.33
N VAL A 38 16.26 14.65 -30.37
CA VAL A 38 14.94 15.22 -30.66
C VAL A 38 15.12 16.69 -31.07
N ARG A 39 14.73 17.04 -32.30
CA ARG A 39 14.46 18.41 -32.71
C ARG A 39 12.95 18.59 -32.84
N PRO A 40 12.39 19.74 -32.42
CA PRO A 40 10.98 20.02 -32.55
C PRO A 40 10.67 20.51 -33.96
N LEU A 41 9.53 20.08 -34.51
CA LEU A 41 8.93 20.71 -35.68
C LEU A 41 7.41 20.78 -35.45
N PHE A 42 6.97 21.92 -34.93
CA PHE A 42 5.73 22.52 -35.41
C PHE A 42 6.06 23.29 -36.69
N PRO A 43 5.11 23.38 -37.62
CA PRO A 43 4.52 24.69 -37.82
C PRO A 43 2.99 24.65 -37.91
N ALA A 44 2.41 25.74 -37.40
CA ALA A 44 1.03 26.15 -37.65
C ALA A 44 0.89 26.75 -39.06
N SER A 45 -0.26 26.52 -39.70
CA SER A 45 -0.98 27.55 -40.48
C SER A 45 -2.32 27.03 -41.05
N GLU A 46 -3.40 27.72 -40.68
CA GLU A 46 -4.54 28.20 -41.48
C GLU A 46 -5.44 27.20 -42.25
N PHE A 47 -6.72 27.03 -41.88
CA PHE A 47 -7.92 27.84 -42.22
C PHE A 47 -8.25 27.93 -43.72
N TRP A 48 -9.32 27.26 -44.17
CA TRP A 48 -10.37 27.81 -45.05
C TRP A 48 -11.64 26.93 -45.04
N LEU A 49 -12.78 27.61 -45.19
CA LEU A 49 -14.17 27.16 -45.15
C LEU A 49 -14.55 26.11 -46.21
N ALA A 50 -15.51 25.24 -45.89
CA ALA A 50 -16.57 24.86 -46.84
C ALA A 50 -17.87 24.43 -46.11
N THR A 51 -18.96 24.86 -46.71
CA THR A 51 -20.36 24.88 -46.27
C THR A 51 -21.17 23.64 -46.65
N ARG A 52 -22.25 23.43 -45.87
CA ARG A 52 -23.61 22.93 -46.24
C ARG A 52 -23.85 21.45 -46.61
N SER A 53 -24.78 20.84 -45.86
CA SER A 53 -26.01 20.11 -46.29
C SER A 53 -26.54 19.34 -45.06
N VAL A 54 -27.64 19.63 -44.35
CA VAL A 54 -29.10 19.75 -44.60
C VAL A 54 -29.80 18.49 -45.16
N GLY A 55 -30.26 17.64 -44.23
CA GLY A 55 -31.58 16.99 -44.23
C GLY A 55 -31.62 15.46 -44.35
N PRO A 56 -32.75 14.78 -44.00
CA PRO A 56 -33.87 15.20 -43.16
C PRO A 56 -34.25 14.20 -42.03
N CYS A 57 -35.20 14.66 -41.23
CA CYS A 57 -35.88 14.01 -40.11
C CYS A 57 -36.44 12.60 -40.40
N VAL A 58 -36.36 11.73 -39.39
CA VAL A 58 -37.28 10.59 -39.21
C VAL A 58 -38.07 10.83 -37.93
N ALA A 59 -39.38 10.95 -38.08
CA ALA A 59 -40.35 11.06 -37.01
C ALA A 59 -40.55 9.69 -36.35
N PHE A 60 -40.45 9.62 -35.02
CA PHE A 60 -40.95 8.48 -34.25
C PHE A 60 -42.25 8.86 -33.53
N SER A 61 -43.24 8.03 -33.80
CA SER A 61 -44.63 8.10 -33.37
C SER A 61 -44.78 7.90 -31.86
N LYS A 62 -45.61 8.73 -31.24
CA LYS A 62 -46.20 8.52 -29.91
C LYS A 62 -47.41 7.60 -30.04
N SER A 63 -47.38 6.44 -29.39
CA SER A 63 -48.60 5.82 -28.83
C SER A 63 -48.26 4.68 -27.87
N SER A 64 -48.90 4.74 -26.70
CA SER A 64 -49.24 3.61 -25.83
C SER A 64 -48.12 3.00 -24.98
N PHE A 65 -48.09 3.33 -23.68
CA PHE A 65 -48.56 2.40 -22.64
C PHE A 65 -48.79 3.19 -21.35
N ALA A 66 -50.07 3.31 -20.99
CA ALA A 66 -50.53 3.66 -19.66
C ALA A 66 -50.54 2.39 -18.79
N ASN A 67 -50.38 2.59 -17.48
CA ASN A 67 -50.62 1.68 -16.35
C ASN A 67 -49.36 1.25 -15.58
N LEU A 68 -48.94 2.11 -14.64
CA LEU A 68 -48.31 1.69 -13.39
C LEU A 68 -48.97 2.44 -12.22
N PRO A 69 -49.39 1.77 -11.13
CA PRO A 69 -49.90 2.43 -9.93
C PRO A 69 -48.75 2.98 -9.05
N PRO A 70 -49.01 4.00 -8.21
CA PRO A 70 -47.97 4.73 -7.49
C PRO A 70 -47.47 3.97 -6.27
N TRP A 71 -46.15 3.86 -6.16
CA TRP A 71 -45.46 3.48 -4.92
C TRP A 71 -45.48 4.66 -3.94
N SER A 72 -46.50 4.69 -3.11
CA SER A 72 -46.49 5.46 -1.86
C SER A 72 -47.18 4.63 -0.80
N GLN A 73 -46.50 4.45 0.33
CA GLN A 73 -46.88 3.73 1.56
C GLN A 73 -46.40 2.28 1.69
N VAL A 74 -45.12 2.10 2.04
CA VAL A 74 -44.69 1.22 3.16
C VAL A 74 -43.45 1.86 3.79
N LEU A 75 -43.66 2.78 4.72
CA LEU A 75 -42.63 3.20 5.69
C LEU A 75 -43.26 3.07 7.07
N GLN A 76 -43.12 1.90 7.68
CA GLN A 76 -43.28 1.73 9.12
C GLN A 76 -42.37 0.61 9.61
N SER A 77 -41.52 0.99 10.57
CA SER A 77 -40.96 0.12 11.62
C SER A 77 -39.87 -0.88 11.23
N ILE A 78 -38.61 -0.43 11.19
CA ILE A 78 -37.50 -1.16 11.81
C ILE A 78 -36.58 -0.13 12.50
N ASN A 79 -36.61 -0.11 13.83
CA ASN A 79 -35.60 0.59 14.64
C ASN A 79 -34.26 -0.15 14.51
N PRO A 80 -33.13 0.52 14.21
CA PRO A 80 -31.83 -0.10 14.39
C PRO A 80 -31.47 -0.19 15.88
N PRO A 81 -30.82 -1.27 16.34
CA PRO A 81 -30.33 -1.37 17.70
C PRO A 81 -29.20 -0.37 17.93
N VAL A 82 -29.26 0.32 19.07
CA VAL A 82 -28.19 1.16 19.61
C VAL A 82 -26.98 0.28 19.89
N MET A 83 -25.94 0.37 19.06
CA MET A 83 -24.63 -0.20 19.33
C MET A 83 -23.93 0.68 20.38
N ALA A 84 -23.76 0.11 21.58
CA ALA A 84 -22.98 0.70 22.65
C ALA A 84 -21.51 0.81 22.23
N THR A 85 -20.95 2.02 22.29
CA THR A 85 -19.52 2.27 22.22
C THR A 85 -18.85 1.72 23.48
N TYR A 86 -18.24 0.55 23.37
CA TYR A 86 -17.26 0.07 24.35
C TYR A 86 -15.91 0.76 24.06
N GLN A 87 -15.59 1.81 24.82
CA GLN A 87 -14.21 2.22 24.98
C GLN A 87 -13.51 1.22 25.89
N GLN A 88 -12.57 0.46 25.33
CA GLN A 88 -11.70 -0.42 26.09
C GLN A 88 -10.50 0.40 26.58
N GLU A 89 -10.62 0.89 27.82
CA GLU A 89 -9.54 1.57 28.54
C GLU A 89 -8.52 0.52 29.00
N VAL A 90 -7.33 0.53 28.39
CA VAL A 90 -6.21 -0.34 28.81
C VAL A 90 -5.65 0.20 30.13
N LYS A 91 -6.13 -0.34 31.26
CA LYS A 91 -5.50 -0.19 32.57
C LYS A 91 -4.37 -1.21 32.73
N THR A 92 -3.13 -0.71 32.78
CA THR A 92 -2.00 -1.47 33.32
C THR A 92 -2.13 -1.60 34.84
N PRO A 93 -1.88 -2.78 35.43
CA PRO A 93 -1.93 -2.95 36.88
C PRO A 93 -0.72 -2.30 37.55
N VAL A 94 -1.01 -1.38 38.48
CA VAL A 94 -0.10 -0.92 39.53
C VAL A 94 0.03 -2.04 40.55
N VAL A 95 1.23 -2.58 40.72
CA VAL A 95 1.57 -3.46 41.84
C VAL A 95 2.19 -2.59 42.93
N ASP A 96 1.36 -2.18 43.87
CA ASP A 96 1.80 -1.79 45.22
C ASP A 96 1.71 -3.03 46.11
N THR A 97 2.83 -3.42 46.70
CA THR A 97 2.81 -4.27 47.90
C THR A 97 3.89 -3.79 48.85
N LEU A 98 3.46 -2.95 49.79
CA LEU A 98 4.11 -2.79 51.08
C LEU A 98 4.11 -4.14 51.80
N GLN A 99 5.28 -4.62 52.22
CA GLN A 99 5.45 -5.12 53.60
C GLN A 99 6.91 -5.37 53.96
N SER A 100 7.31 -4.67 55.02
CA SER A 100 8.46 -4.98 55.87
C SER A 100 8.28 -6.37 56.53
N PRO A 101 9.38 -7.04 56.91
CA PRO A 101 9.57 -7.18 58.35
C PRO A 101 11.02 -7.00 58.81
N ALA A 102 11.11 -6.85 60.13
CA ALA A 102 12.26 -6.53 60.94
C ALA A 102 13.26 -7.68 61.18
N HIS A 103 14.41 -7.25 61.71
CA HIS A 103 15.26 -7.87 62.74
C HIS A 103 16.50 -8.70 62.37
N ASN A 104 17.62 -8.14 62.86
CA ASN A 104 18.70 -8.76 63.65
C ASN A 104 19.84 -9.54 62.97
N ASN A 105 21.03 -8.92 62.97
CA ASN A 105 22.26 -9.33 63.68
C ASN A 105 23.46 -8.73 62.93
N ALA A 106 24.19 -7.77 63.50
CA ALA A 106 25.30 -7.91 64.46
C ALA A 106 26.67 -7.81 63.75
N VAL A 107 27.67 -7.35 64.52
CA VAL A 107 29.09 -7.09 64.18
C VAL A 107 29.32 -5.67 63.63
N ASP A 108 29.59 -4.65 64.44
CA ASP A 108 30.71 -4.40 65.37
C ASP A 108 32.07 -4.23 64.66
N TYR A 109 32.58 -2.99 64.61
CA TYR A 109 33.98 -2.61 64.77
C TYR A 109 34.08 -1.07 64.78
N ASP A 110 34.09 -0.51 65.99
CA ASP A 110 35.09 0.42 66.53
C ASP A 110 35.86 1.40 65.62
N HIS A 111 35.83 2.69 65.99
CA HIS A 111 36.97 3.51 66.49
C HIS A 111 37.05 5.01 66.07
N TYR A 112 37.14 5.86 67.11
CA TYR A 112 37.60 7.28 67.29
C TYR A 112 36.88 8.44 66.58
N GLN A 113 36.18 9.35 67.27
CA GLN A 113 36.57 10.43 68.23
C GLN A 113 37.26 11.69 67.66
N TYR A 114 36.48 12.79 67.65
CA TYR A 114 36.67 14.20 68.06
C TYR A 114 38.04 14.95 68.05
N GLN A 115 37.88 16.30 67.95
CA GLN A 115 38.79 17.42 68.29
C GLN A 115 39.85 17.80 67.22
N THR A 116 40.16 19.07 66.87
CA THR A 116 39.71 20.46 67.14
C THR A 116 40.46 21.36 66.11
N PRO A 117 40.14 22.65 65.96
CA PRO A 117 40.70 23.54 64.94
C PRO A 117 42.00 24.23 65.42
N ASP A 118 42.94 24.48 64.52
CA ASP A 118 43.94 25.55 64.68
C ASP A 118 44.79 25.74 63.40
N SER A 119 44.75 26.95 62.83
CA SER A 119 45.88 27.54 62.13
C SER A 119 45.68 29.06 61.95
N THR A 120 46.18 29.81 62.95
CA THR A 120 46.71 31.18 62.85
C THR A 120 47.96 31.14 61.92
N PHE A 121 48.53 32.19 61.28
CA PHE A 121 48.78 33.60 61.62
C PHE A 121 49.53 34.31 60.46
N LYS A 122 49.62 35.66 60.50
CA LYS A 122 50.42 36.67 59.73
C LYS A 122 49.73 37.24 58.48
N VAL A 123 49.25 38.49 58.38
CA VAL A 123 49.67 39.85 58.84
C VAL A 123 51.06 40.27 58.36
N ASP A 124 51.07 41.16 57.35
CA ASP A 124 51.98 42.29 57.31
C ASP A 124 51.25 43.53 56.76
N VAL A 125 51.25 44.58 57.58
CA VAL A 125 50.78 45.94 57.31
C VAL A 125 52.02 46.81 57.33
N SER A 126 52.32 47.51 56.25
CA SER A 126 53.30 48.59 56.23
C SER A 126 52.65 49.87 55.71
N ALA A 127 52.65 50.90 56.54
CA ALA A 127 52.13 52.22 56.28
C ALA A 127 53.19 53.17 55.67
N ASN A 128 52.67 54.19 54.98
CA ASN A 128 53.20 55.53 54.75
C ASN A 128 54.45 55.76 53.87
N SER A 129 54.27 56.53 52.80
CA SER A 129 54.84 57.89 52.68
C SER A 129 54.25 58.67 51.49
N GLN A 130 54.21 60.00 51.67
CA GLN A 130 53.71 61.04 50.77
C GLN A 130 54.50 61.13 49.46
N ASP A 131 53.85 61.60 48.38
CA ASP A 131 54.31 62.73 47.55
C ASP A 131 53.33 62.96 46.36
N VAL A 132 52.61 64.09 46.29
CA VAL A 132 53.01 65.38 45.67
C VAL A 132 52.81 65.39 44.14
N PHE A 133 51.76 66.11 43.73
CA PHE A 133 51.55 66.86 42.47
C PHE A 133 51.85 66.20 41.10
N LYS A 134 50.81 66.08 40.26
CA LYS A 134 50.69 66.89 39.04
C LYS A 134 49.33 66.75 38.36
N GLU A 135 48.55 67.79 38.54
CA GLU A 135 47.38 68.15 37.75
C GLU A 135 47.84 68.55 36.34
N GLY A 136 47.71 67.62 35.39
CA GLY A 136 47.99 67.81 33.97
C GLY A 136 46.73 68.23 33.23
N ASN A 137 46.55 69.54 33.09
CA ASN A 137 45.49 70.22 32.38
C ASN A 137 45.55 69.93 30.86
N GLU A 138 44.95 68.83 30.40
CA GLU A 138 44.82 68.54 28.96
C GLU A 138 43.50 69.07 28.40
N LYS A 139 43.66 70.15 27.62
CA LYS A 139 42.67 70.89 26.86
C LYS A 139 41.74 69.99 26.06
N GLY A 140 40.44 70.24 26.24
CA GLY A 140 39.34 69.58 25.55
C GLY A 140 39.48 69.62 24.02
N LYS A 141 39.52 68.42 23.43
CA LYS A 141 39.27 68.25 22.00
C LYS A 141 37.76 68.14 21.78
N PRO A 142 37.17 68.85 20.80
CA PRO A 142 35.73 68.94 20.62
C PRO A 142 35.14 67.56 20.31
N LEU A 143 34.18 67.14 21.13
CA LEU A 143 33.38 65.94 20.92
C LEU A 143 32.60 66.07 19.60
N LYS A 144 32.99 65.32 18.57
CA LYS A 144 32.25 65.23 17.31
C LYS A 144 30.92 64.50 17.55
N LYS A 145 29.81 65.19 17.31
CA LYS A 145 28.45 64.64 17.30
C LYS A 145 28.40 63.49 16.26
N PHE A 146 28.10 62.29 16.71
CA PHE A 146 27.72 61.17 15.85
C PHE A 146 26.34 60.73 16.36
N LEU A 147 25.33 60.85 15.50
CA LEU A 147 23.91 60.57 15.78
C LEU A 147 23.45 60.90 17.22
N TRP A 148 23.15 62.18 17.45
CA TRP A 148 22.38 62.71 18.59
C TRP A 148 22.83 62.38 20.04
N TRP A 149 23.87 61.56 20.28
CA TRP A 149 24.40 61.23 21.61
C TRP A 149 25.87 61.64 21.75
N ARG A 150 26.26 62.22 22.91
CA ARG A 150 27.66 62.53 23.25
C ARG A 150 28.33 61.30 23.86
N ILE A 151 29.00 60.50 23.03
CA ILE A 151 29.69 59.26 23.45
C ILE A 151 31.22 59.42 23.38
N THR A 152 31.94 58.90 24.38
CA THR A 152 33.42 58.92 24.48
C THR A 152 34.06 57.93 23.48
N LYS A 153 35.33 58.15 23.09
CA LYS A 153 36.03 57.30 22.09
C LYS A 153 36.04 55.81 22.45
N LYS A 154 36.17 55.46 23.75
CA LYS A 154 36.18 54.08 24.22
C LYS A 154 34.81 53.40 24.06
N GLN A 155 33.73 54.12 24.33
CA GLN A 155 32.36 53.62 24.19
C GLN A 155 31.97 53.33 22.72
N ARG A 156 32.55 54.04 21.74
CA ARG A 156 32.34 53.72 20.31
C ARG A 156 32.91 52.37 19.92
N ILE A 157 34.08 52.01 20.46
CA ILE A 157 34.73 50.72 20.16
C ILE A 157 33.90 49.58 20.74
N PHE A 158 33.45 49.69 22.00
CA PHE A 158 32.58 48.68 22.61
C PHE A 158 31.24 48.53 21.87
N ALA A 159 30.65 49.63 21.39
CA ALA A 159 29.42 49.57 20.59
C ALA A 159 29.63 48.82 19.26
N ILE A 160 30.73 49.08 18.55
CA ILE A 160 31.05 48.37 17.29
C ILE A 160 31.32 46.89 17.54
N VAL A 161 32.12 46.55 18.56
CA VAL A 161 32.40 45.15 18.93
C VAL A 161 31.12 44.42 19.35
N GLY A 162 30.25 45.09 20.11
CA GLY A 162 28.94 44.55 20.48
C GLY A 162 28.05 44.27 19.27
N ILE A 163 27.95 45.20 18.32
CA ILE A 163 27.19 45.01 17.08
C ILE A 163 27.76 43.85 16.25
N VAL A 164 29.09 43.73 16.15
CA VAL A 164 29.75 42.62 15.44
C VAL A 164 29.45 41.28 16.12
N LEU A 165 29.49 41.20 17.45
CA LEU A 165 29.12 39.99 18.19
C LEU A 165 27.66 39.61 18.00
N VAL A 166 26.75 40.59 18.02
CA VAL A 166 25.32 40.34 17.76
C VAL A 166 25.11 39.85 16.33
N LEU A 167 25.74 40.47 15.33
CA LEU A 167 25.69 40.01 13.94
C LEU A 167 26.22 38.59 13.80
N LEU A 168 27.33 38.26 14.45
CA LEU A 168 27.93 36.93 14.40
C LEU A 168 27.03 35.89 15.09
N ALA A 169 26.43 36.23 16.23
CA ALA A 169 25.45 35.38 16.89
C ALA A 169 24.21 35.12 16.00
N VAL A 170 23.69 36.17 15.35
CA VAL A 170 22.58 36.04 14.39
C VAL A 170 22.96 35.15 13.21
N LEU A 171 24.16 35.30 12.65
CA LEU A 171 24.65 34.44 11.57
C LEU A 171 24.78 32.98 12.00
N ILE A 172 25.27 32.71 13.21
CA ILE A 172 25.33 31.35 13.77
C ILE A 172 23.93 30.76 13.92
N ILE A 173 22.96 31.55 14.42
CA ILE A 173 21.58 31.10 14.56
C ILE A 173 20.97 30.77 13.19
N ILE A 174 21.18 31.61 12.18
CA ILE A 174 20.69 31.35 10.81
C ILE A 174 21.33 30.08 10.25
N ALA A 175 22.66 29.95 10.36
CA ALA A 175 23.38 28.75 9.91
C ALA A 175 22.88 27.49 10.62
N TRP A 176 22.63 27.57 11.93
CA TRP A 176 22.07 26.49 12.73
C TRP A 176 20.71 26.02 12.19
N PHE A 177 19.77 26.93 11.92
CA PHE A 177 18.46 26.55 11.37
C PHE A 177 18.53 25.85 10.01
N VAL A 178 19.46 26.26 9.14
CA VAL A 178 19.66 25.63 7.83
C VAL A 178 20.28 24.23 7.97
N ILE A 179 21.29 24.09 8.84
CA ILE A 179 21.97 22.81 9.08
C ILE A 179 21.00 21.80 9.69
N VAL A 180 20.18 22.20 10.66
CA VAL A 180 19.19 21.32 11.30
C VAL A 180 18.25 20.73 10.25
N LYS A 181 17.66 21.56 9.37
CA LYS A 181 16.80 21.07 8.27
C LYS A 181 17.51 19.99 7.44
N ALA A 182 18.75 20.26 7.03
CA ALA A 182 19.52 19.36 6.18
C ALA A 182 19.80 18.02 6.89
N VAL A 183 20.10 18.03 8.19
CA VAL A 183 20.31 16.82 9.00
C VAL A 183 19.03 15.98 9.10
N PHE A 184 17.89 16.61 9.39
CA PHE A 184 16.61 15.91 9.42
C PHE A 184 16.26 15.29 8.06
N GLN A 185 16.44 16.05 6.97
CA GLN A 185 16.19 15.54 5.62
C GLN A 185 17.13 14.39 5.24
N HIS A 186 18.41 14.47 5.63
CA HIS A 186 19.39 13.39 5.41
C HIS A 186 18.96 12.10 6.11
N ASN A 187 18.50 12.19 7.37
CA ASN A 187 17.98 11.04 8.11
C ASN A 187 16.71 10.47 7.49
N VAL A 188 15.77 11.34 7.08
CA VAL A 188 14.56 10.90 6.35
C VAL A 188 14.97 10.14 5.09
N ASN A 189 15.94 10.61 4.31
CA ASN A 189 16.38 9.96 3.07
C ASN A 189 17.06 8.60 3.27
N LYS A 190 17.59 8.30 4.47
CA LYS A 190 18.21 7.00 4.77
C LYS A 190 17.20 5.86 4.98
N ILE A 191 15.95 6.19 5.28
CA ILE A 191 14.90 5.20 5.54
C ILE A 191 14.58 4.47 4.24
N LYS A 192 14.85 3.16 4.18
CA LYS A 192 14.41 2.31 3.07
C LYS A 192 13.07 1.68 3.45
N MET A 193 12.20 1.54 2.45
CA MET A 193 10.85 1.03 2.60
C MET A 193 10.56 0.11 1.42
N SER A 194 9.99 -1.05 1.69
CA SER A 194 9.39 -1.93 0.69
C SER A 194 8.00 -2.33 1.16
N VAL A 195 7.12 -2.61 0.21
CA VAL A 195 5.78 -3.11 0.52
C VAL A 195 5.90 -4.60 0.79
N ASN A 196 5.41 -5.05 1.94
CA ASN A 196 5.17 -6.47 2.19
C ASN A 196 3.86 -6.86 1.51
N TYR A 197 2.82 -6.07 1.78
CA TYR A 197 1.52 -6.29 1.20
C TYR A 197 0.57 -5.09 1.32
N LEU A 198 -0.48 -5.07 0.49
CA LEU A 198 -1.60 -4.13 0.53
C LEU A 198 -2.93 -4.87 0.33
N ASP A 199 -3.75 -4.98 1.36
CA ASP A 199 -5.11 -5.51 1.21
C ASP A 199 -6.13 -4.38 1.10
N ILE A 200 -7.03 -4.50 0.14
CA ILE A 200 -8.31 -3.81 0.17
C ILE A 200 -9.28 -4.74 0.87
N ASN A 201 -9.85 -4.30 1.98
CA ASN A 201 -10.73 -5.11 2.82
C ASN A 201 -12.20 -4.86 2.54
N GLN A 202 -12.54 -3.62 2.19
CA GLN A 202 -13.90 -3.21 1.90
C GLN A 202 -13.90 -1.95 1.05
N ILE A 203 -14.90 -1.82 0.18
CA ILE A 203 -15.19 -0.59 -0.54
C ILE A 203 -16.35 0.10 0.17
N SER A 204 -16.06 1.19 0.87
CA SER A 204 -17.08 1.93 1.63
C SER A 204 -17.93 2.81 0.72
N ASP A 205 -17.30 3.43 -0.28
CA ASP A 205 -17.95 4.22 -1.33
C ASP A 205 -17.11 4.21 -2.62
N GLN A 206 -17.48 5.00 -3.64
CA GLN A 206 -16.78 5.05 -4.93
C GLN A 206 -15.36 5.69 -4.89
N THR A 207 -14.90 6.13 -3.72
CA THR A 207 -13.64 6.82 -3.52
C THR A 207 -12.85 6.34 -2.30
N THR A 208 -13.49 5.65 -1.36
CA THR A 208 -12.92 5.29 -0.06
C THR A 208 -12.80 3.77 0.04
N LEU A 209 -11.57 3.30 0.10
CA LEU A 209 -11.21 1.89 0.17
C LEU A 209 -10.60 1.60 1.55
N SER A 210 -11.27 0.81 2.37
CA SER A 210 -10.68 0.37 3.64
C SER A 210 -9.52 -0.58 3.34
N SER A 211 -8.34 -0.26 3.85
CA SER A 211 -7.12 -0.96 3.46
C SER A 211 -6.21 -1.31 4.63
N GLU A 212 -5.45 -2.37 4.45
CA GLU A 212 -4.37 -2.78 5.34
C GLU A 212 -3.05 -2.82 4.55
N LEU A 213 -2.13 -1.92 4.89
CA LEU A 213 -0.83 -1.82 4.25
C LEU A 213 0.25 -2.28 5.24
N SER A 214 1.05 -3.26 4.84
CA SER A 214 2.25 -3.66 5.56
C SER A 214 3.50 -3.23 4.81
N LEU A 215 4.39 -2.53 5.52
CA LEU A 215 5.63 -1.98 4.99
C LEU A 215 6.81 -2.54 5.77
N HIS A 216 7.79 -3.07 5.07
CA HIS A 216 9.09 -3.38 5.66
C HIS A 216 9.95 -2.12 5.69
N LEU A 217 10.34 -1.69 6.88
CA LEU A 217 11.12 -0.48 7.10
C LEU A 217 12.53 -0.85 7.57
N THR A 218 13.56 -0.29 6.93
CA THR A 218 14.95 -0.39 7.39
C THR A 218 15.61 0.98 7.48
N HIS A 219 16.31 1.24 8.57
CA HIS A 219 17.03 2.49 8.75
C HIS A 219 18.24 2.35 9.68
N ASP A 220 19.17 3.29 9.57
CA ASP A 220 20.26 3.50 10.53
C ASP A 220 20.33 4.99 10.89
N LEU A 221 19.81 5.33 12.06
CA LEU A 221 19.68 6.71 12.54
C LEU A 221 20.60 6.97 13.73
N SER A 222 21.24 8.14 13.77
CA SER A 222 22.13 8.50 14.88
C SER A 222 21.39 8.89 16.17
N MET A 223 20.07 9.03 16.14
CA MET A 223 19.26 9.51 17.26
C MET A 223 17.83 9.00 17.19
N ASN A 224 17.19 8.88 18.36
CA ASN A 224 15.77 8.57 18.45
C ASN A 224 14.97 9.73 17.85
N ALA A 225 13.95 9.40 17.09
CA ALA A 225 13.04 10.36 16.48
C ALA A 225 11.59 9.90 16.63
N ARG A 226 10.66 10.83 16.45
CA ARG A 226 9.24 10.52 16.24
C ARG A 226 8.71 11.35 15.08
N SER A 227 7.74 10.84 14.33
CA SER A 227 6.97 11.59 13.35
C SER A 227 5.55 11.85 13.86
N ASP A 228 4.99 12.99 13.50
CA ASP A 228 3.54 13.20 13.59
C ASP A 228 2.85 12.38 12.49
N ALA A 229 1.56 12.07 12.67
CA ALA A 229 0.74 11.50 11.60
C ALA A 229 0.71 12.45 10.40
N THR A 230 0.68 11.90 9.19
CA THR A 230 0.71 12.68 7.95
C THR A 230 -0.04 11.96 6.84
N THR A 231 -0.52 12.71 5.86
CA THR A 231 -1.14 12.14 4.67
C THR A 231 -0.09 11.95 3.59
N ALA A 232 0.09 10.71 3.17
CA ALA A 232 0.89 10.37 2.00
C ALA A 232 0.02 10.42 0.74
N LYS A 233 0.60 10.92 -0.34
CA LYS A 233 0.06 10.87 -1.70
C LYS A 233 0.71 9.71 -2.43
N LEU A 234 -0.10 8.89 -3.09
CA LEU A 234 0.35 7.83 -3.97
C LEU A 234 0.20 8.29 -5.42
N LEU A 235 1.27 8.13 -6.20
CA LEU A 235 1.38 8.63 -7.55
C LEU A 235 1.71 7.49 -8.51
N TYR A 236 0.97 7.40 -9.60
CA TYR A 236 1.21 6.49 -10.69
C TYR A 236 1.49 7.31 -11.94
N GLU A 237 2.59 7.01 -12.64
CA GLU A 237 3.09 7.81 -13.77
C GLU A 237 3.20 9.33 -13.50
N GLY A 238 3.51 9.69 -12.24
CA GLY A 238 3.66 11.08 -11.79
C GLY A 238 2.37 11.80 -11.45
N SER A 239 1.20 11.17 -11.59
CA SER A 239 -0.12 11.71 -11.23
C SER A 239 -0.63 11.09 -9.93
N THR A 240 -1.23 11.87 -9.04
CA THR A 240 -1.74 11.36 -7.75
C THR A 240 -3.04 10.60 -7.96
N PHE A 241 -3.05 9.29 -7.67
CA PHE A 241 -4.26 8.46 -7.77
C PHE A 241 -4.98 8.33 -6.42
N ALA A 242 -4.26 8.35 -5.31
CA ALA A 242 -4.86 8.21 -3.99
C ALA A 242 -4.05 8.90 -2.89
N THR A 243 -4.69 9.03 -1.73
CA THR A 243 -4.06 9.43 -0.48
C THR A 243 -4.27 8.39 0.60
N PHE A 244 -3.31 8.28 1.50
CA PHE A 244 -3.31 7.31 2.59
C PHE A 244 -2.80 7.98 3.87
N GLU A 245 -3.46 7.73 5.00
CA GLU A 245 -3.01 8.27 6.28
C GLU A 245 -1.89 7.42 6.87
N PHE A 246 -0.75 8.04 7.07
CA PHE A 246 0.41 7.43 7.68
C PHE A 246 0.47 7.80 9.17
N PRO A 247 0.43 6.84 10.09
CA PRO A 247 0.34 7.12 11.52
C PRO A 247 1.61 7.75 12.07
N ALA A 248 1.50 8.34 13.26
CA ALA A 248 2.66 8.81 14.00
C ALA A 248 3.59 7.63 14.33
N LEU A 249 4.87 7.73 13.98
CA LEU A 249 5.84 6.69 14.23
C LEU A 249 6.84 7.12 15.29
N LYS A 250 7.30 6.15 16.09
CA LYS A 250 8.50 6.27 16.88
C LYS A 250 9.61 5.49 16.19
N ILE A 251 10.74 6.15 15.97
CA ILE A 251 11.88 5.59 15.27
C ILE A 251 13.07 5.59 16.23
N ASP A 252 13.52 4.40 16.62
CA ASP A 252 14.64 4.27 17.56
C ASP A 252 15.99 4.49 16.84
N LYS A 253 17.03 4.82 17.60
CA LYS A 253 18.39 5.01 17.07
C LYS A 253 19.03 3.67 16.67
N GLY A 254 20.05 3.78 15.84
CA GLY A 254 20.84 2.68 15.32
C GLY A 254 20.19 2.00 14.12
N GLU A 255 20.77 0.87 13.75
CA GLU A 255 20.27 -0.02 12.71
C GLU A 255 19.02 -0.75 13.22
N GLN A 256 17.92 -0.62 12.47
CA GLN A 256 16.65 -1.28 12.76
C GLN A 256 16.06 -1.84 11.46
N SER A 257 15.32 -2.93 11.60
CA SER A 257 14.55 -3.60 10.55
C SER A 257 13.28 -4.15 11.19
N TYR A 258 12.11 -3.68 10.74
CA TYR A 258 10.82 -4.11 11.27
C TYR A 258 9.69 -3.86 10.27
N ASP A 259 8.60 -4.58 10.47
CA ASP A 259 7.39 -4.42 9.68
C ASP A 259 6.40 -3.47 10.38
N LEU A 260 5.80 -2.59 9.58
CA LEU A 260 4.79 -1.64 10.02
C LEU A 260 3.48 -2.00 9.35
N ASN A 261 2.48 -2.38 10.14
CA ASN A 261 1.13 -2.64 9.66
C ASN A 261 0.26 -1.41 9.92
N ILE A 262 -0.37 -0.90 8.88
CA ILE A 262 -1.18 0.31 8.89
C ILE A 262 -2.56 -0.05 8.37
N THR A 263 -3.56 0.06 9.23
CA THR A 263 -4.97 -0.04 8.84
C THR A 263 -5.52 1.37 8.68
N SER A 264 -5.85 1.77 7.46
CA SER A 264 -6.38 3.09 7.16
C SER A 264 -7.17 3.07 5.85
N ASP A 265 -7.99 4.10 5.65
CA ASP A 265 -8.72 4.28 4.40
C ASP A 265 -7.80 4.88 3.34
N LEU A 266 -7.75 4.21 2.18
CA LEU A 266 -7.16 4.71 0.97
C LEU A 266 -8.22 5.51 0.21
N ILE A 267 -7.99 6.82 0.09
CA ILE A 267 -8.93 7.76 -0.53
C ILE A 267 -8.45 8.03 -1.95
N VAL A 268 -9.19 7.53 -2.93
CA VAL A 268 -8.97 7.76 -4.37
C VAL A 268 -9.22 9.22 -4.70
N THR A 269 -8.20 9.90 -5.21
CA THR A 269 -8.26 11.31 -5.59
C THR A 269 -8.50 11.53 -7.07
N ASP A 270 -8.09 10.56 -7.90
CA ASP A 270 -8.25 10.58 -9.34
C ASP A 270 -8.62 9.16 -9.81
N ALA A 271 -9.87 8.99 -10.22
CA ALA A 271 -10.42 7.68 -10.60
C ALA A 271 -9.81 7.14 -11.90
N ASP A 272 -9.45 8.01 -12.85
CA ASP A 272 -8.89 7.58 -14.14
C ASP A 272 -7.44 7.08 -13.95
N VAL A 273 -6.67 7.79 -13.13
CA VAL A 273 -5.30 7.35 -12.78
C VAL A 273 -5.35 6.10 -11.89
N PHE A 274 -6.31 6.01 -10.96
CA PHE A 274 -6.53 4.80 -10.18
C PHE A 274 -6.87 3.60 -11.07
N SER A 275 -7.79 3.77 -12.03
CA SER A 275 -8.18 2.73 -12.99
C SER A 275 -6.98 2.26 -13.82
N SER A 276 -6.14 3.20 -14.27
CA SER A 276 -4.91 2.89 -15.00
C SER A 276 -3.93 2.08 -14.13
N MET A 277 -3.76 2.46 -12.87
CA MET A 277 -2.91 1.76 -11.90
C MET A 277 -3.45 0.36 -11.59
N SER A 278 -4.75 0.22 -11.31
CA SER A 278 -5.37 -1.07 -10.98
C SER A 278 -5.35 -2.03 -12.18
N THR A 279 -5.50 -1.50 -13.40
CA THR A 279 -5.35 -2.27 -14.64
C THR A 279 -3.92 -2.78 -14.79
N ALA A 280 -2.90 -1.95 -14.55
CA ALA A 280 -1.51 -2.39 -14.55
C ALA A 280 -1.26 -3.46 -13.47
N VAL A 281 -1.81 -3.29 -12.27
CA VAL A 281 -1.69 -4.28 -11.19
C VAL A 281 -2.32 -5.61 -11.58
N MET A 282 -3.42 -5.60 -12.35
CA MET A 282 -4.04 -6.82 -12.85
C MET A 282 -3.21 -7.53 -13.92
N ASP A 283 -2.64 -6.82 -14.90
CA ASP A 283 -1.94 -7.44 -16.04
C ASP A 283 -0.46 -7.74 -15.78
N ASP A 284 0.24 -6.83 -15.11
CA ASP A 284 1.69 -6.88 -14.97
C ASP A 284 2.15 -7.78 -13.81
N VAL A 285 3.38 -8.28 -13.93
CA VAL A 285 4.05 -9.03 -12.85
C VAL A 285 4.44 -8.12 -11.69
N SER A 286 4.78 -6.86 -11.97
CA SER A 286 5.20 -5.90 -10.96
C SER A 286 4.82 -4.49 -11.39
N VAL A 287 4.31 -3.71 -10.45
CA VAL A 287 3.91 -2.32 -10.65
C VAL A 287 4.66 -1.43 -9.69
N VAL A 288 5.13 -0.28 -10.18
CA VAL A 288 5.87 0.72 -9.41
C VAL A 288 5.04 1.98 -9.30
N PHE A 289 4.97 2.54 -8.10
CA PHE A 289 4.33 3.82 -7.84
C PHE A 289 5.12 4.65 -6.83
N ASP A 290 5.04 5.97 -6.97
CA ASP A 290 5.69 6.91 -6.08
C ASP A 290 4.79 7.25 -4.89
N THR A 291 5.40 7.46 -3.73
CA THR A 291 4.74 7.93 -2.51
C THR A 291 5.40 9.22 -2.08
N THR A 292 4.61 10.27 -1.87
CA THR A 292 5.13 11.57 -1.39
C THR A 292 4.36 12.07 -0.18
N ALA A 293 5.06 12.60 0.83
CA ALA A 293 4.45 13.18 2.01
C ALA A 293 5.29 14.34 2.55
N LYS A 294 4.65 15.21 3.34
CA LYS A 294 5.33 16.22 4.16
C LYS A 294 5.35 15.75 5.60
N VAL A 295 6.52 15.34 6.07
CA VAL A 295 6.68 14.79 7.43
C VAL A 295 7.07 15.90 8.40
N LYS A 296 6.50 15.83 9.60
CA LYS A 296 6.97 16.60 10.75
C LYS A 296 7.62 15.64 11.74
N ALA A 297 8.91 15.84 11.97
CA ALA A 297 9.72 14.98 12.82
C ALA A 297 10.13 15.70 14.09
N HIS A 298 10.33 14.95 15.17
CA HIS A 298 10.83 15.45 16.43
C HIS A 298 12.02 14.61 16.89
N ALA A 299 13.11 15.25 17.27
CA ALA A 299 14.30 14.60 17.80
C ALA A 299 15.06 15.58 18.70
N LEU A 300 15.68 15.07 19.78
CA LEU A 300 16.50 15.86 20.72
C LEU A 300 15.79 17.12 21.29
N GLY A 301 14.47 17.05 21.48
CA GLY A 301 13.67 18.18 21.97
C GLY A 301 13.32 19.24 20.90
N PHE A 302 13.76 19.05 19.66
CA PHE A 302 13.42 19.90 18.53
C PHE A 302 12.31 19.26 17.69
N SER A 303 11.50 20.11 17.04
CA SER A 303 10.49 19.71 16.06
C SER A 303 10.76 20.44 14.75
N TYR A 304 10.73 19.71 13.63
CA TYR A 304 10.91 20.28 12.30
C TYR A 304 9.83 19.73 11.36
N GLY A 305 9.08 20.65 10.73
CA GLY A 305 8.00 20.33 9.79
C GLY A 305 8.40 20.53 8.33
N GLY A 306 7.64 19.92 7.43
CA GLY A 306 7.80 20.11 5.98
C GLY A 306 9.01 19.37 5.39
N LEU A 307 9.46 18.29 6.05
CA LEU A 307 10.46 17.37 5.51
C LEU A 307 9.85 16.62 4.33
N ASP A 308 10.61 16.54 3.23
CA ASP A 308 10.17 15.83 2.04
C ASP A 308 10.37 14.33 2.24
N PHE A 309 9.28 13.58 2.27
CA PHE A 309 9.32 12.13 2.20
C PHE A 309 8.90 11.70 0.80
N LYS A 310 9.79 11.05 0.07
CA LYS A 310 9.54 10.55 -1.30
C LYS A 310 10.06 9.14 -1.43
N ARG A 311 9.22 8.17 -1.76
CA ARG A 311 9.61 6.76 -1.91
C ARG A 311 8.99 6.18 -3.15
N GLU A 312 9.79 5.48 -3.92
CA GLU A 312 9.31 4.58 -4.95
C GLU A 312 8.96 3.26 -4.26
N LEU A 313 7.74 2.78 -4.45
CA LEU A 313 7.24 1.52 -3.92
C LEU A 313 6.95 0.60 -5.11
N SER A 314 7.35 -0.66 -4.99
CA SER A 314 7.06 -1.71 -5.96
C SER A 314 6.19 -2.76 -5.29
N ILE A 315 5.16 -3.21 -6.01
CA ILE A 315 4.33 -4.34 -5.62
C ILE A 315 4.31 -5.36 -6.74
N GLU A 316 4.24 -6.64 -6.38
CA GLU A 316 3.94 -7.70 -7.34
C GLU A 316 2.46 -7.61 -7.72
N GLY A 317 2.16 -7.71 -9.02
CA GLY A 317 0.80 -7.68 -9.56
C GLY A 317 0.19 -9.08 -9.68
N PHE A 318 -1.04 -9.15 -10.18
CA PHE A 318 -1.76 -10.41 -10.37
C PHE A 318 -1.21 -11.23 -11.55
N ASN A 319 -0.42 -10.63 -12.45
CA ASN A 319 0.07 -11.25 -13.67
C ASN A 319 -1.06 -11.94 -14.47
N ASN A 320 -2.25 -11.34 -14.43
CA ASN A 320 -3.48 -11.84 -15.02
C ASN A 320 -3.76 -13.33 -14.73
N PHE A 321 -3.36 -13.82 -13.55
CA PHE A 321 -3.48 -15.23 -13.14
C PHE A 321 -2.86 -16.23 -14.13
N ARG A 322 -1.82 -15.80 -14.86
CA ARG A 322 -1.11 -16.65 -15.83
C ARG A 322 -0.16 -17.65 -15.16
N ASP A 323 0.32 -17.33 -13.96
CA ASP A 323 1.22 -18.16 -13.19
C ASP A 323 1.03 -17.95 -11.66
N PRO A 324 0.60 -18.98 -10.90
CA PRO A 324 0.19 -20.30 -11.38
C PRO A 324 -1.21 -20.25 -12.02
N LEU A 325 -1.50 -21.20 -12.91
CA LEU A 325 -2.82 -21.31 -13.54
C LEU A 325 -3.91 -21.62 -12.50
N THR A 326 -5.08 -21.01 -12.67
CA THR A 326 -6.30 -21.35 -11.93
C THR A 326 -6.70 -22.80 -12.22
N VAL A 327 -7.20 -23.50 -11.19
CA VAL A 327 -7.59 -24.91 -11.27
C VAL A 327 -9.07 -25.05 -10.95
N ILE A 328 -9.82 -25.81 -11.76
CA ILE A 328 -11.18 -26.23 -11.39
C ILE A 328 -11.07 -27.40 -10.43
N ASP A 329 -11.67 -27.25 -9.24
CA ASP A 329 -11.74 -28.32 -8.25
C ASP A 329 -12.93 -29.23 -8.49
N HIS A 330 -14.09 -28.66 -8.80
CA HIS A 330 -15.35 -29.38 -8.96
C HIS A 330 -16.35 -28.64 -9.88
N ILE A 331 -17.21 -29.38 -10.57
CA ILE A 331 -18.34 -28.85 -11.36
C ILE A 331 -19.60 -29.63 -10.96
N ASP A 332 -20.65 -28.93 -10.53
CA ASP A 332 -21.94 -29.52 -10.15
C ASP A 332 -23.05 -29.06 -11.10
N PHE A 333 -23.61 -29.98 -11.87
CA PHE A 333 -24.79 -29.76 -12.71
C PHE A 333 -26.06 -30.06 -11.94
N TRP A 334 -26.81 -29.03 -11.57
CA TRP A 334 -28.01 -29.20 -10.75
C TRP A 334 -29.31 -28.77 -11.43
N GLY A 335 -29.26 -28.05 -12.55
CA GLY A 335 -30.46 -27.62 -13.29
C GLY A 335 -30.33 -27.82 -14.79
N CYS A 336 -31.17 -28.68 -15.38
CA CYS A 336 -31.31 -28.84 -16.82
C CYS A 336 -32.79 -28.68 -17.15
N THR A 337 -33.13 -27.61 -17.86
CA THR A 337 -34.49 -27.25 -18.24
C THR A 337 -34.56 -26.89 -19.72
N ASP A 338 -35.76 -26.69 -20.25
CA ASP A 338 -35.96 -26.22 -21.63
C ASP A 338 -35.40 -24.80 -21.85
N ASP A 339 -35.17 -24.04 -20.78
CA ASP A 339 -34.60 -22.69 -20.82
C ASP A 339 -33.06 -22.70 -20.85
N GLY A 340 -32.43 -23.81 -20.43
CA GLY A 340 -30.97 -23.94 -20.42
C GLY A 340 -30.41 -24.80 -19.28
N TRP A 341 -29.11 -24.63 -19.03
CA TRP A 341 -28.35 -25.40 -18.04
C TRP A 341 -27.79 -24.50 -16.95
N THR A 342 -27.90 -24.94 -15.70
CA THR A 342 -27.31 -24.29 -14.54
C THR A 342 -26.32 -25.22 -13.86
N MET A 343 -25.13 -24.69 -13.58
CA MET A 343 -24.07 -25.42 -12.90
C MET A 343 -23.28 -24.50 -11.96
N ASP A 344 -22.74 -25.08 -10.88
CA ASP A 344 -21.82 -24.40 -9.98
C ASP A 344 -20.40 -24.93 -10.24
N ILE A 345 -19.43 -24.02 -10.41
CA ILE A 345 -18.04 -24.31 -10.73
C ILE A 345 -17.17 -23.84 -9.57
N ASP A 346 -16.57 -24.79 -8.86
CA ASP A 346 -15.60 -24.51 -7.82
C ASP A 346 -14.22 -24.39 -8.43
N VAL A 347 -13.61 -23.23 -8.29
CA VAL A 347 -12.26 -22.95 -8.78
C VAL A 347 -11.35 -22.54 -7.64
N ASN A 348 -10.11 -22.99 -7.73
CA ASN A 348 -9.04 -22.59 -6.84
C ASN A 348 -8.20 -21.51 -7.54
N VAL A 349 -8.38 -20.26 -7.11
CA VAL A 349 -7.68 -19.08 -7.65
C VAL A 349 -6.49 -18.79 -6.76
N THR A 350 -5.29 -18.71 -7.35
CA THR A 350 -4.09 -18.32 -6.61
C THR A 350 -3.67 -16.91 -7.02
N ASN A 351 -3.74 -16.01 -6.07
CA ASN A 351 -3.27 -14.65 -6.18
C ASN A 351 -1.82 -14.55 -5.70
N VAL A 352 -0.89 -14.36 -6.63
CA VAL A 352 0.54 -14.14 -6.35
C VAL A 352 0.88 -12.69 -6.03
N SER A 353 -0.07 -11.77 -6.22
CA SER A 353 0.09 -10.35 -5.96
C SER A 353 0.39 -10.08 -4.48
N GLN A 354 1.16 -9.02 -4.24
CA GLN A 354 1.24 -8.42 -2.91
C GLN A 354 -0.02 -7.63 -2.56
N MET A 355 -0.96 -7.50 -3.51
CA MET A 355 -2.25 -6.88 -3.31
C MET A 355 -3.37 -7.93 -3.15
N GLY A 356 -4.11 -7.87 -2.05
CA GLY A 356 -5.36 -8.63 -1.87
C GLY A 356 -6.58 -7.76 -2.14
N LEU A 357 -7.58 -8.32 -2.79
CA LEU A 357 -8.84 -7.66 -3.10
C LEU A 357 -9.98 -8.37 -2.36
N ASN A 358 -10.06 -8.15 -1.06
CA ASN A 358 -11.14 -8.67 -0.23
C ASN A 358 -12.34 -7.72 -0.33
N GLY A 359 -13.55 -8.26 -0.33
CA GLY A 359 -14.77 -7.42 -0.26
C GLY A 359 -14.98 -6.48 -1.46
N ILE A 360 -14.46 -6.82 -2.65
CA ILE A 360 -14.76 -6.09 -3.91
C ILE A 360 -16.15 -6.41 -4.47
N GLY A 361 -16.93 -7.23 -3.75
CA GLY A 361 -18.29 -7.63 -4.11
C GLY A 361 -18.33 -8.87 -5.01
N TYR A 362 -19.47 -9.08 -5.65
CA TYR A 362 -19.68 -10.18 -6.58
C TYR A 362 -18.81 -10.02 -7.82
N LEU A 363 -18.04 -11.06 -8.14
CA LEU A 363 -17.32 -11.17 -9.39
C LEU A 363 -18.24 -11.79 -10.44
N ASN A 364 -18.73 -10.99 -11.38
CA ASN A 364 -19.45 -11.53 -12.52
C ASN A 364 -18.49 -11.67 -13.69
N LEU A 365 -18.31 -12.87 -14.19
CA LEU A 365 -17.34 -13.17 -15.22
C LEU A 365 -18.06 -13.81 -16.41
N THR A 366 -17.33 -14.04 -17.48
CA THR A 366 -17.82 -14.73 -18.65
C THR A 366 -16.99 -15.98 -18.85
N LEU A 367 -17.66 -17.10 -19.14
CA LEU A 367 -16.99 -18.34 -19.46
C LEU A 367 -16.97 -18.58 -20.96
N TYR A 368 -15.77 -18.86 -21.47
CA TYR A 368 -15.55 -19.37 -22.82
C TYR A 368 -14.95 -20.77 -22.75
N VAL A 369 -15.37 -21.60 -23.69
CA VAL A 369 -14.75 -22.90 -23.96
C VAL A 369 -14.03 -22.77 -25.29
N GLU A 370 -12.71 -22.91 -25.25
CA GLU A 370 -11.82 -22.52 -26.35
C GLU A 370 -12.01 -21.04 -26.74
N GLN A 371 -12.81 -20.74 -27.77
CA GLN A 371 -13.14 -19.36 -28.19
C GLN A 371 -14.65 -19.14 -28.28
N ASN A 372 -15.46 -20.12 -27.85
CA ASN A 372 -16.90 -20.05 -27.92
C ASN A 372 -17.46 -19.59 -26.59
N TYR A 373 -18.25 -18.52 -26.63
CA TYR A 373 -19.01 -18.05 -25.48
C TYR A 373 -19.94 -19.16 -24.98
N LEU A 374 -19.91 -19.42 -23.68
CA LEU A 374 -20.78 -20.40 -23.04
C LEU A 374 -21.84 -19.75 -22.16
N GLY A 375 -21.46 -18.80 -21.31
CA GLY A 375 -22.43 -18.13 -20.43
C GLY A 375 -21.79 -17.18 -19.43
N TYR A 376 -22.63 -16.58 -18.59
CA TYR A 376 -22.21 -15.70 -17.50
C TYR A 376 -21.98 -16.50 -16.22
N LEU A 377 -20.84 -16.25 -15.59
CA LEU A 377 -20.47 -16.72 -14.27
C LEU A 377 -20.83 -15.64 -13.25
N SER A 378 -21.59 -16.00 -12.22
CA SER A 378 -21.83 -15.12 -11.08
C SER A 378 -21.15 -15.71 -9.85
N GLY A 379 -20.21 -14.98 -9.26
CA GLY A 379 -19.56 -15.39 -8.02
C GLY A 379 -20.61 -15.55 -6.91
N MET A 380 -20.45 -16.57 -6.07
CA MET A 380 -21.36 -16.82 -4.95
C MET A 380 -20.84 -16.28 -3.61
N THR A 381 -19.58 -15.85 -3.59
CA THR A 381 -18.81 -15.47 -2.39
C THR A 381 -18.33 -14.01 -2.48
N PRO A 382 -19.22 -13.01 -2.35
CA PRO A 382 -18.89 -11.59 -2.54
C PRO A 382 -17.89 -11.06 -1.50
N GLU A 383 -17.83 -11.70 -0.33
CA GLU A 383 -16.95 -11.31 0.78
C GLU A 383 -15.50 -11.72 0.53
N VAL A 384 -15.30 -12.83 -0.19
CA VAL A 384 -13.96 -13.41 -0.39
C VAL A 384 -13.17 -12.60 -1.42
N GLY A 385 -13.81 -12.17 -2.51
CA GLY A 385 -13.12 -11.42 -3.58
C GLY A 385 -11.94 -12.22 -4.13
N VAL A 386 -10.75 -11.62 -4.20
CA VAL A 386 -9.48 -12.29 -4.55
C VAL A 386 -8.43 -11.98 -3.47
N PRO A 387 -8.43 -12.69 -2.33
CA PRO A 387 -7.45 -12.46 -1.27
C PRO A 387 -6.06 -12.85 -1.76
N ARG A 388 -5.01 -12.40 -1.07
CA ARG A 388 -3.65 -12.89 -1.35
C ARG A 388 -3.55 -14.40 -1.12
N GLY A 389 -2.75 -15.08 -1.93
CA GLY A 389 -2.57 -16.51 -1.87
C GLY A 389 -3.73 -17.27 -2.52
N THR A 390 -3.96 -18.49 -2.04
CA THR A 390 -4.91 -19.43 -2.66
C THR A 390 -6.30 -19.28 -2.03
N SER A 391 -7.33 -19.14 -2.87
CA SER A 391 -8.73 -19.02 -2.46
C SER A 391 -9.64 -19.92 -3.29
N GLN A 392 -10.58 -20.58 -2.62
CA GLN A 392 -11.65 -21.32 -3.28
C GLN A 392 -12.81 -20.37 -3.58
N GLN A 393 -13.21 -20.32 -4.84
CA GLN A 393 -14.32 -19.50 -5.32
C GLN A 393 -15.34 -20.41 -6.00
N THR A 394 -16.62 -20.16 -5.72
CA THR A 394 -17.71 -20.85 -6.41
C THR A 394 -18.38 -19.86 -7.36
N PHE A 395 -18.43 -20.23 -8.63
CA PHE A 395 -19.13 -19.46 -9.67
C PHE A 395 -20.35 -20.23 -10.15
N ARG A 396 -21.50 -19.57 -10.15
CA ARG A 396 -22.71 -20.09 -10.78
C ARG A 396 -22.75 -19.69 -12.24
N LEU A 397 -22.80 -20.68 -13.12
CA LEU A 397 -22.98 -20.51 -14.54
C LEU A 397 -24.43 -20.81 -14.93
N PHE A 398 -25.00 -19.93 -15.74
CA PHE A 398 -26.20 -20.22 -16.53
C PHE A 398 -25.86 -20.19 -18.02
N VAL A 399 -26.16 -21.30 -18.70
CA VAL A 399 -25.98 -21.47 -20.14
C VAL A 399 -27.36 -21.47 -20.78
N ASP A 400 -27.63 -20.42 -21.55
CA ASP A 400 -28.88 -20.28 -22.31
C ASP A 400 -29.01 -21.40 -23.36
N ILE A 401 -30.23 -21.89 -23.59
CA ILE A 401 -30.53 -22.92 -24.59
C ILE A 401 -30.03 -22.54 -26.00
N ASP A 402 -29.98 -21.24 -26.33
CA ASP A 402 -29.44 -20.75 -27.60
C ASP A 402 -27.94 -21.11 -27.79
N ASN A 403 -27.22 -21.35 -26.68
CA ASN A 403 -25.83 -21.78 -26.67
C ASN A 403 -25.66 -23.30 -26.61
N HIS A 404 -26.70 -24.09 -26.87
CA HIS A 404 -26.67 -25.56 -26.82
C HIS A 404 -25.49 -26.15 -27.61
N SER A 405 -25.20 -25.66 -28.81
CA SER A 405 -24.09 -26.19 -29.61
C SER A 405 -22.72 -26.02 -28.94
N ASN A 406 -22.53 -24.97 -28.13
CA ASN A 406 -21.30 -24.75 -27.36
C ASN A 406 -21.30 -25.60 -26.09
N MET A 407 -22.47 -25.80 -25.48
CA MET A 407 -22.64 -26.71 -24.35
C MET A 407 -22.29 -28.16 -24.72
N VAL A 408 -22.80 -28.68 -25.85
CA VAL A 408 -22.47 -30.02 -26.35
C VAL A 408 -20.98 -30.15 -26.63
N LYS A 409 -20.34 -29.13 -27.23
CA LYS A 409 -18.88 -29.13 -27.43
C LYS A 409 -18.12 -29.22 -26.11
N MET A 410 -18.54 -28.45 -25.09
CA MET A 410 -17.93 -28.52 -23.76
C MET A 410 -18.05 -29.93 -23.17
N VAL A 411 -19.25 -30.50 -23.16
CA VAL A 411 -19.50 -31.84 -22.60
C VAL A 411 -18.71 -32.91 -23.37
N THR A 412 -18.62 -32.78 -24.69
CA THR A 412 -17.80 -33.68 -25.52
C THR A 412 -16.32 -33.56 -25.16
N ALA A 413 -15.79 -32.34 -25.04
CA ALA A 413 -14.39 -32.09 -24.66
C ALA A 413 -14.06 -32.61 -23.23
N LEU A 414 -15.03 -32.54 -22.31
CA LEU A 414 -14.92 -33.14 -20.98
C LEU A 414 -14.80 -34.67 -21.04
N ILE A 415 -15.55 -35.33 -21.93
CA ILE A 415 -15.44 -36.77 -22.17
C ILE A 415 -14.07 -37.11 -22.78
N ASP A 416 -13.56 -36.26 -23.68
CA ASP A 416 -12.27 -36.43 -24.36
C ASP A 416 -11.05 -36.11 -23.46
N ASN A 417 -11.28 -35.80 -22.18
CA ASN A 417 -10.28 -35.61 -21.12
C ASN A 417 -9.35 -34.38 -21.31
N TYR A 418 -9.71 -33.45 -22.19
CA TYR A 418 -8.98 -32.20 -22.35
C TYR A 418 -9.94 -31.09 -22.78
N VAL A 419 -10.04 -30.05 -21.96
CA VAL A 419 -10.76 -28.83 -22.32
C VAL A 419 -10.03 -27.62 -21.74
N GLN A 420 -9.97 -26.56 -22.55
CA GLN A 420 -9.44 -25.28 -22.12
C GLN A 420 -10.58 -24.29 -21.92
N TYR A 421 -10.68 -23.77 -20.70
CA TYR A 421 -11.61 -22.73 -20.33
C TYR A 421 -10.89 -21.39 -20.28
N PHE A 422 -11.62 -20.33 -20.62
CA PHE A 422 -11.20 -18.95 -20.37
C PHE A 422 -12.29 -18.27 -19.57
N ILE A 423 -11.94 -17.85 -18.36
CA ILE A 423 -12.81 -17.02 -17.53
C ILE A 423 -12.34 -15.58 -17.69
N THR A 424 -13.17 -14.74 -18.30
CA THR A 424 -12.83 -13.35 -18.60
C THR A 424 -13.74 -12.38 -17.85
N GLY A 425 -13.24 -11.18 -17.56
CA GLY A 425 -14.04 -10.12 -16.93
C GLY A 425 -14.65 -9.12 -17.91
N GLU A 426 -14.68 -9.41 -19.22
CA GLU A 426 -15.14 -8.49 -20.28
C GLU A 426 -16.62 -8.05 -20.16
N SER A 427 -17.37 -8.58 -19.19
CA SER A 427 -18.76 -8.23 -18.96
C SER A 427 -18.91 -6.79 -18.46
N SER A 428 -19.89 -6.07 -19.00
CA SER A 428 -20.28 -4.74 -18.48
C SER A 428 -20.78 -4.77 -17.04
N TYR A 429 -21.12 -5.96 -16.54
CA TYR A 429 -21.62 -6.24 -15.20
C TYR A 429 -20.56 -6.88 -14.29
N ALA A 430 -19.29 -6.87 -14.68
CA ALA A 430 -18.26 -7.65 -14.01
C ALA A 430 -18.10 -7.34 -12.52
N THR A 431 -18.34 -6.08 -12.16
CA THR A 431 -18.48 -5.60 -10.80
C THR A 431 -19.40 -4.39 -10.78
N ASP A 432 -20.05 -4.16 -9.64
CA ASP A 432 -20.73 -2.89 -9.36
C ASP A 432 -19.74 -1.76 -9.01
N GLN A 433 -18.47 -2.10 -8.81
CA GLN A 433 -17.42 -1.20 -8.34
C GLN A 433 -16.68 -0.57 -9.52
N THR A 434 -17.05 0.66 -9.84
CA THR A 434 -16.51 1.39 -11.00
C THR A 434 -14.99 1.53 -10.98
N LEU A 435 -14.38 1.65 -9.80
CA LEU A 435 -12.93 1.79 -9.63
C LEU A 435 -12.11 0.58 -10.11
N PHE A 436 -12.70 -0.61 -10.14
CA PHE A 436 -12.04 -1.85 -10.56
C PHE A 436 -12.57 -2.38 -11.89
N LYS A 437 -13.50 -1.66 -12.54
CA LYS A 437 -14.18 -2.14 -13.73
C LYS A 437 -13.21 -2.42 -14.88
N ASP A 438 -12.30 -1.49 -15.19
CA ASP A 438 -11.37 -1.67 -16.31
C ASP A 438 -10.31 -2.74 -16.00
N ALA A 439 -9.84 -2.77 -14.75
CA ALA A 439 -8.92 -3.80 -14.28
C ALA A 439 -9.52 -5.21 -14.38
N LEU A 440 -10.77 -5.37 -13.96
CA LEU A 440 -11.46 -6.65 -14.10
C LEU A 440 -11.80 -6.96 -15.57
N ALA A 441 -12.09 -5.95 -16.40
CA ALA A 441 -12.43 -6.15 -17.81
C ALA A 441 -11.31 -6.83 -18.62
N ILE A 442 -10.05 -6.56 -18.26
CA ILE A 442 -8.90 -7.19 -18.92
C ILE A 442 -8.52 -8.55 -18.32
N MET A 443 -9.16 -8.94 -17.22
CA MET A 443 -8.88 -10.20 -16.55
C MET A 443 -9.18 -11.37 -17.49
N ASN A 444 -8.21 -12.28 -17.64
CA ASN A 444 -8.35 -13.48 -18.46
C ASN A 444 -7.61 -14.65 -17.80
N MET A 445 -8.37 -15.48 -17.09
CA MET A 445 -7.87 -16.70 -16.46
C MET A 445 -8.01 -17.86 -17.44
N SER A 446 -6.89 -18.44 -17.86
CA SER A 446 -6.89 -19.68 -18.63
C SER A 446 -6.82 -20.89 -17.69
N ILE A 447 -7.72 -21.85 -17.88
CA ILE A 447 -7.79 -23.06 -17.09
C ILE A 447 -7.70 -24.25 -18.04
N ILE A 448 -6.78 -25.17 -17.75
CA ILE A 448 -6.66 -26.44 -18.45
C ILE A 448 -7.26 -27.51 -17.55
N TYR A 449 -8.31 -28.17 -18.02
CA TYR A 449 -8.99 -29.23 -17.28
C TYR A 449 -8.74 -30.59 -17.92
N THR A 450 -8.26 -31.55 -17.12
CA THR A 450 -7.80 -32.88 -17.58
C THR A 450 -8.30 -34.04 -16.74
N ASP A 451 -9.30 -33.81 -15.89
CA ASP A 451 -9.82 -34.81 -14.96
C ASP A 451 -11.06 -35.56 -15.49
N SER A 452 -11.41 -35.37 -16.76
CA SER A 452 -12.61 -35.91 -17.41
C SER A 452 -13.87 -35.72 -16.55
N THR A 453 -14.69 -36.75 -16.35
CA THR A 453 -15.92 -36.66 -15.55
C THR A 453 -15.70 -36.93 -14.06
N ARG A 454 -14.45 -37.04 -13.57
CA ARG A 454 -14.19 -37.47 -12.19
C ARG A 454 -14.53 -36.43 -11.13
N ARG A 455 -14.56 -35.16 -11.51
CA ARG A 455 -14.90 -34.01 -10.65
C ARG A 455 -16.18 -33.34 -11.13
N ILE A 456 -17.07 -34.11 -11.74
CA ILE A 456 -18.33 -33.62 -12.28
C ILE A 456 -19.45 -34.40 -11.63
N ASP A 457 -20.30 -33.68 -10.90
CA ASP A 457 -21.53 -34.20 -10.36
C ASP A 457 -22.70 -33.85 -11.28
N LEU A 458 -23.57 -34.83 -11.49
CA LEU A 458 -24.78 -34.72 -12.30
C LEU A 458 -25.99 -35.00 -11.42
N ASN A 459 -26.86 -34.01 -11.22
CA ASN A 459 -28.13 -34.18 -10.54
C ASN A 459 -29.09 -35.03 -11.39
N SER A 460 -30.09 -35.65 -10.77
CA SER A 460 -31.18 -36.38 -11.43
C SER A 460 -31.92 -35.63 -12.55
N SER A 461 -31.91 -34.29 -12.55
CA SER A 461 -32.45 -33.46 -13.63
C SER A 461 -31.54 -33.38 -14.85
N CYS A 462 -30.26 -33.70 -14.69
CA CYS A 462 -29.19 -33.56 -15.66
C CYS A 462 -28.53 -34.91 -15.89
N ASP A 463 -28.85 -35.61 -16.96
CA ASP A 463 -28.09 -36.79 -17.37
C ASP A 463 -27.21 -36.50 -18.60
N LEU A 464 -26.19 -37.32 -18.80
CA LEU A 464 -25.23 -37.16 -19.89
C LEU A 464 -25.90 -37.24 -21.27
N VAL A 465 -27.03 -37.93 -21.38
CA VAL A 465 -27.83 -38.01 -22.61
C VAL A 465 -28.53 -36.67 -22.83
N THR A 466 -29.23 -36.13 -21.83
CA THR A 466 -29.91 -34.83 -21.89
C THR A 466 -28.95 -33.68 -22.19
N LEU A 467 -27.69 -33.77 -21.75
CA LEU A 467 -26.65 -32.79 -22.07
C LEU A 467 -26.12 -32.87 -23.51
N LEU A 468 -26.23 -34.05 -24.15
CA LEU A 468 -25.76 -34.29 -25.52
C LEU A 468 -26.89 -34.22 -26.56
N THR A 469 -28.14 -34.47 -26.15
CA THR A 469 -29.31 -34.56 -27.03
C THR A 469 -30.31 -33.43 -26.83
N GLY A 470 -29.99 -32.46 -25.96
CA GLY A 470 -30.84 -31.32 -25.58
C GLY A 470 -31.63 -30.70 -26.73
#